data_AF-A0A0C4EJY6-F1
#
_entry.id   AF-A0A0C4EJY6-F1
#
_cell.length_a   1.000
_cell.length_b   1.000
_cell.length_c   1.000
_cell.angle_alpha   90.00
_cell.angle_beta   90.00
_cell.angle_gamma   90.00
#
_symmetry.space_group_name_H-M   'P 1'
#
loop_
_entity.id
_entity.type
_entity.pdbx_description
1 polymer ?
#
loop_
_entity_poly.entity_id
_entity_poly.type
_entity_poly.pdbx_seq_one_letter_code
_entity_poly.pdbx_strand_id
1 'polypeptide(L)'
;MTSLILAFTYPEGGVLDFYFLAGPSPVKVAEQYSALAGLPAMIPYWSLGFQQCRYGYSSYVEVAEVIANYSKAGIPLETMWTDIDYMYKRRTFTLDPDYFPLDRMQEIVKSLHKNNQRYVMMIDPAIAYQPGDKGVFDRGTQADVFLKEKNGKVFQGVVWAGVSVYPDWFHPNAEAFWINEIQRFFDPTNGIDIDGIWIDMNEPANFALPCTYPCTNATLLPGAQAVSSGNPPARKNPPPSKNAPLPLGKTHSRRGLEANTQYEIHNAAGELAKGTIRTDLVHHNGLTEYDLHNLYGTHMSWITRKAMLRRRSKVRPQVITRSTFAGAGAYVAHWTGDNLSDWPHYLSSITEIMSFAALFQVPLPGILPLGFSSPLCQECYQDPIQSIGLFYTHVRRQSVTGEPALKPLWFAYPQDTSTFAIDKQFFFGDSILISPVIEANSKTVKAYFPESKYVEFSSREVLGSSGSVDLNNIQIDQIPVHIKPGSILPLRQVARNQTLAMTTTDVRKKSFEILVVPDSSGSAKGSLYLDDGESLEPVAQETADLQFFYRQRVLHTSGRLGTNLKDISTAVSQWTFSDVPNVAKVKGMRVIDSPQLESGARLLPVHIDLKTRSVYAQGNWKLTPGMKVALIY
;
A
#
# COMPACT_ATOMS: atom_id res chain seq x y z
N MET A 1 30.38 -21.33 -18.80
CA MET A 1 30.42 -19.85 -18.90
C MET A 1 29.34 -19.44 -19.87
N THR A 2 28.19 -19.00 -19.37
CA THR A 2 27.15 -18.39 -20.21
C THR A 2 27.48 -16.91 -20.27
N SER A 3 27.97 -16.44 -21.42
CA SER A 3 28.24 -15.02 -21.64
C SER A 3 26.90 -14.29 -21.73
N LEU A 4 26.58 -13.46 -20.74
CA LEU A 4 25.47 -12.52 -20.83
C LEU A 4 25.96 -11.32 -21.66
N ILE A 5 25.56 -11.26 -22.94
CA ILE A 5 25.77 -10.06 -23.76
C ILE A 5 24.56 -9.16 -23.51
N LEU A 6 24.75 -8.13 -22.69
CA LEU A 6 23.78 -7.04 -22.55
C LEU A 6 24.12 -5.98 -23.60
N ALA A 7 23.29 -5.91 -24.65
CA ALA A 7 23.32 -4.79 -25.58
C ALA A 7 22.26 -3.77 -25.14
N PHE A 8 22.69 -2.57 -24.76
CA PHE A 8 21.79 -1.47 -24.41
C PHE A 8 21.87 -0.38 -25.48
N THR A 9 20.72 0.17 -25.84
CA THR A 9 20.63 1.41 -26.62
C THR A 9 19.99 2.45 -25.71
N TYR A 10 20.80 3.34 -25.14
CA TYR A 10 20.35 4.47 -24.32
C TYR A 10 20.43 5.75 -25.14
N PRO A 11 19.30 6.33 -25.60
CA PRO A 11 19.40 7.29 -26.68
C PRO A 11 19.34 8.76 -26.25
N GLU A 12 18.97 9.08 -25.01
CA GLU A 12 18.37 10.39 -24.75
C GLU A 12 19.10 11.30 -23.73
N GLY A 13 20.21 10.91 -23.10
CA GLY A 13 21.03 11.84 -22.31
C GLY A 13 21.58 11.27 -21.00
N GLY A 14 22.07 12.15 -20.12
CA GLY A 14 22.68 11.78 -18.83
C GLY A 14 24.06 11.12 -18.94
N VAL A 15 24.40 10.30 -17.94
CA VAL A 15 25.60 9.45 -17.91
C VAL A 15 25.20 7.99 -17.76
N LEU A 16 26.06 7.09 -18.20
CA LEU A 16 25.88 5.66 -17.98
C LEU A 16 26.37 5.30 -16.57
N ASP A 17 25.43 5.24 -15.62
CA ASP A 17 25.69 4.81 -14.24
C ASP A 17 25.02 3.44 -13.98
N PHE A 18 25.83 2.38 -13.90
CA PHE A 18 25.36 1.00 -13.80
C PHE A 18 25.73 0.35 -12.47
N TYR A 19 24.75 -0.31 -11.86
CA TYR A 19 24.92 -1.13 -10.67
C TYR A 19 24.58 -2.58 -11.00
N PHE A 20 25.52 -3.49 -10.73
CA PHE A 20 25.34 -4.93 -10.97
C PHE A 20 25.13 -5.66 -9.64
N LEU A 21 23.98 -6.30 -9.49
CA LEU A 21 23.55 -6.99 -8.27
C LEU A 21 23.51 -8.50 -8.55
N ALA A 22 24.39 -9.26 -7.91
CA ALA A 22 24.69 -10.65 -8.31
C ALA A 22 23.95 -11.73 -7.50
N GLY A 23 23.23 -11.38 -6.42
CA GLY A 23 22.50 -12.36 -5.61
C GLY A 23 23.35 -13.03 -4.52
N PRO A 24 23.21 -14.35 -4.27
CA PRO A 24 23.04 -15.41 -5.29
C PRO A 24 21.61 -15.88 -5.59
N SER A 25 20.59 -15.37 -4.89
CA SER A 25 19.18 -15.68 -5.15
C SER A 25 18.40 -14.42 -5.57
N PRO A 26 17.22 -14.56 -6.19
CA PRO A 26 16.36 -13.42 -6.52
C PRO A 26 16.05 -12.53 -5.31
N VAL A 27 15.79 -13.15 -4.15
CA VAL A 27 15.59 -12.43 -2.88
C VAL A 27 16.83 -11.61 -2.53
N LYS A 28 18.04 -12.20 -2.64
CA LYS A 28 19.29 -11.49 -2.34
C LYS A 28 19.56 -10.34 -3.33
N VAL A 29 19.15 -10.48 -4.59
CA VAL A 29 19.21 -9.38 -5.57
C VAL A 29 18.28 -8.23 -5.14
N ALA A 30 17.05 -8.54 -4.72
CA ALA A 30 16.10 -7.54 -4.25
C ALA A 30 16.59 -6.80 -2.98
N GLU A 31 17.18 -7.53 -2.02
CA GLU A 31 17.82 -6.94 -0.84
C GLU A 31 18.99 -6.02 -1.24
N GLN A 32 19.87 -6.47 -2.16
CA GLN A 32 20.98 -5.65 -2.67
C GLN A 32 20.48 -4.39 -3.38
N TYR A 33 19.39 -4.48 -4.15
CA TYR A 33 18.77 -3.32 -4.78
C TYR A 33 18.22 -2.34 -3.75
N SER A 34 17.53 -2.85 -2.72
CA SER A 34 17.01 -2.01 -1.63
C SER A 34 18.13 -1.31 -0.84
N ALA A 35 19.31 -1.93 -0.70
CA ALA A 35 20.45 -1.30 -0.05
C ALA A 35 21.01 -0.11 -0.84
N LEU A 36 20.78 -0.08 -2.16
CA LEU A 36 21.14 1.02 -3.05
C LEU A 36 20.02 2.07 -3.17
N ALA A 37 18.81 1.63 -3.51
CA ALA A 37 17.66 2.50 -3.75
C ALA A 37 17.00 3.03 -2.47
N GLY A 38 17.29 2.41 -1.32
CA GLY A 38 16.65 2.67 -0.03
C GLY A 38 15.68 1.55 0.35
N LEU A 39 15.71 1.18 1.63
CA LEU A 39 14.78 0.20 2.18
C LEU A 39 13.34 0.74 2.13
N PRO A 40 12.33 -0.09 1.79
CA PRO A 40 10.94 0.33 1.74
C PRO A 40 10.46 0.96 3.05
N ALA A 41 9.71 2.06 2.96
CA ALA A 41 9.14 2.70 4.14
C ALA A 41 8.22 1.74 4.90
N MET A 42 8.36 1.67 6.22
CA MET A 42 7.39 0.98 7.05
C MET A 42 6.06 1.74 7.02
N ILE A 43 4.97 1.03 6.75
CA ILE A 43 3.60 1.56 6.73
C ILE A 43 2.96 1.42 8.12
N PRO A 44 1.98 2.27 8.47
CA PRO A 44 1.17 2.04 9.66
C PRO A 44 0.25 0.82 9.48
N TYR A 45 0.00 0.08 10.56
CA TYR A 45 -0.82 -1.14 10.56
C TYR A 45 -2.22 -0.93 9.98
N TRP A 46 -2.81 0.25 10.21
CA TRP A 46 -4.13 0.60 9.68
C TRP A 46 -4.16 0.64 8.16
N SER A 47 -3.04 0.86 7.45
CA SER A 47 -3.07 0.90 5.98
C SER A 47 -3.31 -0.49 5.35
N LEU A 48 -3.23 -1.56 6.14
CA LEU A 48 -3.60 -2.93 5.75
C LEU A 48 -5.11 -3.19 5.83
N GLY A 49 -5.87 -2.30 6.49
CA GLY A 49 -7.31 -2.40 6.55
C GLY A 49 -7.98 -1.99 5.25
N PHE A 50 -9.26 -2.31 5.11
CA PHE A 50 -10.04 -2.01 3.90
C PHE A 50 -10.24 -0.49 3.74
N GLN A 51 -10.09 0.00 2.51
CA GLN A 51 -10.10 1.43 2.20
C GLN A 51 -11.12 1.74 1.10
N GLN A 52 -11.89 2.82 1.27
CA GLN A 52 -12.95 3.22 0.34
C GLN A 52 -12.68 4.61 -0.24
N CYS A 53 -12.65 4.70 -1.58
CA CYS A 53 -12.56 5.94 -2.34
C CYS A 53 -13.49 5.88 -3.56
N ARG A 54 -13.80 7.05 -4.12
CA ARG A 54 -14.20 7.20 -5.52
C ARG A 54 -13.96 8.64 -5.96
N TYR A 55 -13.72 8.83 -7.25
CA TYR A 55 -14.06 10.09 -7.90
C TYR A 55 -15.58 10.20 -8.07
N GLY A 56 -16.15 11.32 -7.63
CA GLY A 56 -17.53 11.71 -7.86
C GLY A 56 -18.40 11.73 -6.61
N TYR A 57 -17.82 11.80 -5.41
CA TYR A 57 -18.62 12.13 -4.22
C TYR A 57 -19.21 13.53 -4.40
N SER A 58 -20.53 13.63 -4.43
CA SER A 58 -21.22 14.87 -4.77
C SER A 58 -21.15 15.92 -3.66
N SER A 59 -21.05 15.50 -2.39
CA SER A 59 -20.97 16.37 -1.21
C SER A 59 -20.48 15.62 0.04
N TYR A 60 -20.23 16.34 1.12
CA TYR A 60 -19.95 15.76 2.44
C TYR A 60 -21.04 14.79 2.93
N VAL A 61 -22.31 15.02 2.52
CA VAL A 61 -23.44 14.15 2.88
C VAL A 61 -23.27 12.76 2.26
N GLU A 62 -22.90 12.69 0.99
CA GLU A 62 -22.67 11.39 0.33
C GLU A 62 -21.49 10.65 0.96
N VAL A 63 -20.43 11.36 1.36
CA VAL A 63 -19.32 10.77 2.11
C VAL A 63 -19.83 10.16 3.44
N ALA A 64 -20.63 10.90 4.20
CA ALA A 64 -21.22 10.42 5.45
C ALA A 64 -22.17 9.23 5.23
N GLU A 65 -22.98 9.24 4.17
CA GLU A 65 -23.87 8.14 3.79
C GLU A 65 -23.09 6.87 3.44
N VAL A 66 -21.98 6.98 2.71
CA VAL A 66 -21.11 5.83 2.41
C VAL A 66 -20.56 5.22 3.70
N ILE A 67 -20.01 6.03 4.61
CA ILE A 67 -19.51 5.56 5.91
C ILE A 67 -20.63 4.85 6.71
N ALA A 68 -21.82 5.45 6.75
CA ALA A 68 -22.97 4.89 7.45
C ALA A 68 -23.44 3.57 6.81
N ASN A 69 -23.39 3.44 5.48
CA ASN A 69 -23.78 2.23 4.77
C ASN A 69 -22.82 1.07 5.03
N TYR A 70 -21.51 1.30 5.11
CA TYR A 70 -20.54 0.27 5.54
C TYR A 70 -20.87 -0.25 6.94
N SER A 71 -21.11 0.66 7.88
CA SER A 71 -21.48 0.33 9.26
C SER A 71 -22.80 -0.46 9.31
N LYS A 72 -23.81 -0.02 8.56
CA LYS A 72 -25.13 -0.67 8.47
C LYS A 72 -25.05 -2.06 7.84
N ALA A 73 -24.17 -2.25 6.87
CA ALA A 73 -23.96 -3.54 6.19
C ALA A 73 -23.06 -4.50 6.98
N GLY A 74 -22.42 -4.05 8.06
CA GLY A 74 -21.46 -4.88 8.81
C GLY A 74 -20.19 -5.19 8.00
N ILE A 75 -19.83 -4.33 7.05
CA ILE A 75 -18.61 -4.45 6.23
C ILE A 75 -17.50 -3.60 6.87
N PRO A 76 -16.32 -4.18 7.17
CA PRO A 76 -15.19 -3.43 7.72
C PRO A 76 -14.79 -2.26 6.84
N LEU A 77 -14.56 -1.10 7.45
CA LEU A 77 -14.06 0.10 6.80
C LEU A 77 -12.99 0.71 7.71
N GLU A 78 -11.73 0.61 7.30
CA GLU A 78 -10.63 1.19 8.06
C GLU A 78 -10.42 2.65 7.68
N THR A 79 -10.39 2.94 6.37
CA THR A 79 -10.00 4.27 5.87
C THR A 79 -11.01 4.77 4.84
N MET A 80 -11.58 5.94 5.09
CA MET A 80 -12.40 6.67 4.11
C MET A 80 -11.52 7.68 3.36
N TRP A 81 -11.72 7.79 2.05
CA TRP A 81 -10.97 8.70 1.19
C TRP A 81 -11.88 9.73 0.54
N THR A 82 -11.34 10.88 0.15
CA THR A 82 -12.06 11.83 -0.71
C THR A 82 -11.13 12.38 -1.78
N ASP A 83 -11.55 12.19 -3.02
CA ASP A 83 -10.93 12.67 -4.26
C ASP A 83 -11.07 14.21 -4.38
N ILE A 84 -10.61 14.84 -5.47
CA ILE A 84 -10.68 16.29 -5.74
C ILE A 84 -12.09 16.91 -5.66
N ASP A 85 -13.15 16.13 -5.40
CA ASP A 85 -14.51 16.63 -5.25
C ASP A 85 -14.66 17.61 -4.10
N TYR A 86 -13.85 17.49 -3.04
CA TYR A 86 -13.91 18.41 -1.92
C TYR A 86 -13.44 19.83 -2.27
N MET A 87 -12.62 19.98 -3.31
CA MET A 87 -11.93 21.22 -3.60
C MET A 87 -12.84 22.24 -4.27
N TYR A 88 -12.77 23.50 -3.84
CA TYR A 88 -13.45 24.60 -4.53
C TYR A 88 -12.89 24.75 -5.93
N LYS A 89 -13.72 24.50 -6.96
CA LYS A 89 -13.31 24.52 -8.37
C LYS A 89 -12.03 23.68 -8.64
N ARG A 90 -11.86 22.56 -7.93
CA ARG A 90 -10.69 21.66 -8.06
C ARG A 90 -9.34 22.31 -7.73
N ARG A 91 -9.34 23.40 -6.95
CA ARG A 91 -8.11 24.09 -6.55
C ARG A 91 -7.48 23.38 -5.36
N THR A 92 -6.24 22.92 -5.50
CA THR A 92 -5.46 22.31 -4.41
C THR A 92 -5.44 23.22 -3.16
N PHE A 93 -5.58 22.60 -1.98
CA PHE A 93 -5.66 23.26 -0.66
C PHE A 93 -6.86 24.21 -0.49
N THR A 94 -8.01 23.85 -1.06
CA THR A 94 -9.27 24.55 -0.82
C THR A 94 -10.38 23.57 -0.45
N LEU A 95 -11.43 24.07 0.21
CA LEU A 95 -12.70 23.36 0.41
C LEU A 95 -13.80 24.13 -0.30
N ASP A 96 -14.68 23.40 -0.96
CA ASP A 96 -15.89 23.95 -1.55
C ASP A 96 -16.91 24.26 -0.43
N PRO A 97 -17.19 25.54 -0.12
CA PRO A 97 -18.02 25.89 1.04
C PRO A 97 -19.48 25.42 0.91
N ASP A 98 -19.95 25.18 -0.32
CA ASP A 98 -21.34 24.78 -0.56
C ASP A 98 -21.51 23.25 -0.49
N TYR A 99 -20.48 22.49 -0.86
CA TYR A 99 -20.55 21.02 -0.98
C TYR A 99 -19.74 20.28 0.08
N PHE A 100 -18.67 20.88 0.60
CA PHE A 100 -17.73 20.31 1.58
C PHE A 100 -17.30 21.37 2.61
N PRO A 101 -18.25 22.02 3.31
CA PRO A 101 -17.92 23.05 4.30
C PRO A 101 -17.04 22.48 5.42
N LEU A 102 -16.09 23.29 5.88
CA LEU A 102 -15.04 22.91 6.82
C LEU A 102 -15.58 22.27 8.11
N ASP A 103 -16.60 22.87 8.72
CA ASP A 103 -17.20 22.38 9.96
C ASP A 103 -17.79 20.96 9.81
N ARG A 104 -18.41 20.68 8.66
CA ARG A 104 -18.99 19.36 8.35
C ARG A 104 -17.94 18.32 8.03
N MET A 105 -16.90 18.69 7.30
CA MET A 105 -15.77 17.79 7.06
C MET A 105 -15.04 17.46 8.36
N GLN A 106 -14.83 18.43 9.24
CA GLN A 106 -14.28 18.19 10.58
C GLN A 106 -15.17 17.28 11.42
N GLU A 107 -16.50 17.40 11.33
CA GLU A 107 -17.45 16.51 12.01
C GLU A 107 -17.31 15.06 11.53
N ILE A 108 -17.20 14.84 10.22
CA ILE A 108 -16.96 13.51 9.62
C ILE A 108 -15.65 12.91 10.13
N VAL A 109 -14.56 13.67 10.06
CA VAL A 109 -13.22 13.20 10.47
C VAL A 109 -13.19 12.86 11.96
N LYS A 110 -13.76 13.72 12.82
CA LYS A 110 -13.88 13.43 14.26
C LYS A 110 -14.69 12.17 14.54
N SER A 111 -15.76 11.93 13.76
CA SER A 111 -16.57 10.72 13.85
C SER A 111 -15.77 9.46 13.48
N LEU A 112 -15.04 9.50 12.35
CA LEU A 112 -14.13 8.43 11.93
C LEU A 112 -13.09 8.12 13.01
N HIS A 113 -12.39 9.14 13.52
CA HIS A 113 -11.38 8.96 14.56
C HIS A 113 -11.96 8.40 15.86
N LYS A 114 -13.14 8.86 16.29
CA LYS A 114 -13.85 8.31 17.46
C LYS A 114 -14.17 6.82 17.30
N ASN A 115 -14.37 6.37 16.06
CA ASN A 115 -14.65 4.98 15.71
C ASN A 115 -13.38 4.18 15.36
N ASN A 116 -12.18 4.71 15.63
CA ASN A 116 -10.89 4.11 15.27
C ASN A 116 -10.67 3.91 13.77
N GLN A 117 -11.32 4.72 12.95
CA GLN A 117 -11.14 4.77 11.50
C GLN A 117 -10.20 5.91 11.11
N ARG A 118 -9.82 5.94 9.83
CA ARG A 118 -8.84 6.86 9.27
C ARG A 118 -9.41 7.64 8.09
N TYR A 119 -8.79 8.79 7.80
CA TYR A 119 -9.19 9.64 6.70
C TYR A 119 -8.01 10.03 5.81
N VAL A 120 -8.20 9.92 4.48
CA VAL A 120 -7.20 10.28 3.47
C VAL A 120 -7.82 11.24 2.46
N MET A 121 -7.06 12.26 2.05
CA MET A 121 -7.47 13.19 1.01
C MET A 121 -6.44 13.27 -0.10
N MET A 122 -6.93 13.46 -1.34
CA MET A 122 -6.09 13.71 -2.51
C MET A 122 -5.61 15.16 -2.59
N ILE A 123 -4.39 15.39 -3.08
CA ILE A 123 -3.93 16.68 -3.59
C ILE A 123 -3.16 16.52 -4.91
N ASP A 124 -3.29 17.51 -5.79
CA ASP A 124 -2.52 17.61 -7.03
C ASP A 124 -1.31 18.56 -6.84
N PRO A 125 -0.20 18.37 -7.55
CA PRO A 125 0.95 19.29 -7.49
C PRO A 125 0.65 20.65 -8.11
N ALA A 126 -0.19 20.69 -9.14
CA ALA A 126 -0.48 21.91 -9.88
C ALA A 126 -1.36 22.85 -9.04
N ILE A 127 -0.97 24.13 -8.97
CA ILE A 127 -1.67 25.18 -8.24
C ILE A 127 -2.46 26.03 -9.23
N ALA A 128 -3.74 26.26 -8.98
CA ALA A 128 -4.57 27.10 -9.84
C ALA A 128 -4.00 28.53 -9.96
N TYR A 129 -3.86 29.04 -11.18
CA TYR A 129 -3.38 30.40 -11.42
C TYR A 129 -4.45 31.42 -10.99
N GLN A 130 -4.24 32.11 -9.87
CA GLN A 130 -5.21 33.04 -9.27
C GLN A 130 -4.54 34.30 -8.68
N PRO A 131 -3.95 35.19 -9.51
CA PRO A 131 -3.29 36.39 -9.00
C PRO A 131 -4.22 37.28 -8.19
N GLY A 132 -3.79 37.65 -6.98
CA GLY A 132 -4.50 38.59 -6.10
C GLY A 132 -5.60 37.97 -5.25
N ASP A 133 -5.77 36.65 -5.28
CA ASP A 133 -6.75 35.93 -4.44
C ASP A 133 -6.28 35.75 -2.98
N LYS A 134 -5.03 36.12 -2.67
CA LYS A 134 -4.35 35.92 -1.38
C LYS A 134 -4.28 34.45 -0.93
N GLY A 135 -4.46 33.53 -1.87
CA GLY A 135 -4.47 32.09 -1.71
C GLY A 135 -3.11 31.45 -1.92
N VAL A 136 -3.14 30.18 -2.31
CA VAL A 136 -1.96 29.32 -2.48
C VAL A 136 -1.04 29.87 -3.59
N PHE A 137 -1.63 30.35 -4.68
CA PHE A 137 -0.90 30.91 -5.82
C PHE A 137 -0.07 32.14 -5.42
N ASP A 138 -0.68 33.09 -4.71
CA ASP A 138 0.03 34.30 -4.27
C ASP A 138 1.16 33.97 -3.30
N ARG A 139 0.96 33.01 -2.38
CA ARG A 139 2.02 32.54 -1.46
C ARG A 139 3.14 31.83 -2.19
N GLY A 140 2.84 30.99 -3.18
CA GLY A 140 3.85 30.33 -4.02
C GLY A 140 4.63 31.32 -4.87
N THR A 141 3.95 32.37 -5.36
CA THR A 141 4.59 33.46 -6.11
C THR A 141 5.51 34.29 -5.21
N GLN A 142 5.10 34.60 -3.97
CA GLN A 142 5.95 35.26 -2.97
C GLN A 142 7.17 34.42 -2.58
N ALA A 143 7.03 33.09 -2.55
CA ALA A 143 8.12 32.16 -2.26
C ALA A 143 9.02 31.88 -3.48
N ASP A 144 8.63 32.34 -4.66
CA ASP A 144 9.27 32.12 -5.95
C ASP A 144 9.45 30.64 -6.33
N VAL A 145 8.42 29.81 -6.12
CA VAL A 145 8.54 28.35 -6.22
C VAL A 145 7.95 27.75 -7.49
N PHE A 146 7.45 28.54 -8.44
CA PHE A 146 6.84 28.00 -9.66
C PHE A 146 7.82 27.97 -10.82
N LEU A 147 7.70 26.96 -11.68
CA LEU A 147 8.40 26.91 -12.96
C LEU A 147 8.09 28.16 -13.80
N LYS A 148 9.09 28.63 -14.56
CA LYS A 148 9.04 29.88 -15.32
C LYS A 148 9.34 29.68 -16.79
N GLU A 149 8.78 30.57 -17.59
CA GLU A 149 9.13 30.81 -18.98
C GLU A 149 10.46 31.56 -19.10
N LYS A 150 11.07 31.53 -20.30
CA LYS A 150 12.33 32.24 -20.59
C LYS A 150 12.28 33.76 -20.34
N ASN A 151 11.08 34.35 -20.33
CA ASN A 151 10.86 35.77 -20.02
C ASN A 151 10.69 36.06 -18.52
N GLY A 152 10.83 35.04 -17.65
CA GLY A 152 10.67 35.14 -16.21
C GLY A 152 9.23 35.06 -15.69
N LYS A 153 8.21 34.98 -16.56
CA LYS A 153 6.82 34.77 -16.12
C LYS A 153 6.62 33.32 -15.70
N VAL A 154 5.68 33.07 -14.78
CA VAL A 154 5.31 31.70 -14.40
C VAL A 154 4.79 30.92 -15.60
N PHE A 155 5.27 29.69 -15.77
CA PHE A 155 4.76 28.76 -16.76
C PHE A 155 3.34 28.33 -16.38
N GLN A 156 2.46 28.26 -17.37
CA GLN A 156 1.07 27.89 -17.21
C GLN A 156 0.77 26.64 -18.05
N GLY A 157 0.17 25.64 -17.40
CA GLY A 157 -0.48 24.51 -18.07
C GLY A 157 -1.97 24.46 -17.73
N VAL A 158 -2.60 23.31 -17.96
CA VAL A 158 -4.01 23.07 -17.66
C VAL A 158 -4.15 21.73 -16.98
N VAL A 159 -4.83 21.70 -15.84
CA VAL A 159 -5.24 20.46 -15.16
C VAL A 159 -6.68 20.64 -14.64
N TRP A 160 -7.07 19.93 -13.58
CA TRP A 160 -8.43 19.94 -13.05
C TRP A 160 -8.95 21.32 -12.65
N ALA A 161 -8.09 22.22 -12.15
CA ALA A 161 -8.48 23.58 -11.76
C ALA A 161 -8.60 24.56 -12.95
N GLY A 162 -8.35 24.09 -14.18
CA GLY A 162 -8.12 24.94 -15.34
C GLY A 162 -6.67 25.39 -15.41
N VAL A 163 -6.44 26.67 -15.75
CA VAL A 163 -5.09 27.24 -15.86
C VAL A 163 -4.35 27.10 -14.52
N SER A 164 -3.22 26.40 -14.56
CA SER A 164 -2.47 26.02 -13.36
C SER A 164 -0.97 26.22 -13.57
N VAL A 165 -0.26 26.42 -12.46
CA VAL A 165 1.20 26.56 -12.39
C VAL A 165 1.80 25.38 -11.62
N TYR A 166 3.05 25.06 -11.87
CA TYR A 166 3.70 23.85 -11.36
C TYR A 166 4.83 24.24 -10.41
N PRO A 167 4.84 23.75 -9.16
CA PRO A 167 5.97 23.92 -8.27
C PRO A 167 7.25 23.34 -8.87
N ASP A 168 8.33 24.10 -8.81
CA ASP A 168 9.67 23.62 -9.07
C ASP A 168 10.24 22.98 -7.80
N TRP A 169 10.17 21.65 -7.70
CA TRP A 169 10.66 20.92 -6.52
C TRP A 169 12.17 21.08 -6.27
N PHE A 170 12.92 21.59 -7.25
CA PHE A 170 14.36 21.81 -7.16
C PHE A 170 14.71 23.25 -6.74
N HIS A 171 13.70 24.10 -6.53
CA HIS A 171 13.87 25.41 -5.93
C HIS A 171 14.05 25.29 -4.41
N PRO A 172 15.01 25.98 -3.78
CA PRO A 172 15.30 25.86 -2.35
C PRO A 172 14.11 26.21 -1.44
N ASN A 173 13.19 27.06 -1.90
CA ASN A 173 11.99 27.43 -1.15
C ASN A 173 10.80 26.46 -1.34
N ALA A 174 10.85 25.55 -2.32
CA ALA A 174 9.70 24.70 -2.66
C ALA A 174 9.32 23.75 -1.52
N GLU A 175 10.32 23.16 -0.85
CA GLU A 175 10.08 22.32 0.32
C GLU A 175 9.34 23.09 1.43
N ALA A 176 9.85 24.28 1.79
CA ALA A 176 9.24 25.09 2.83
C ALA A 176 7.82 25.53 2.46
N PHE A 177 7.61 25.96 1.21
CA PHE A 177 6.30 26.31 0.70
C PHE A 177 5.31 25.14 0.82
N TRP A 178 5.66 23.98 0.26
CA TRP A 178 4.75 22.82 0.22
C TRP A 178 4.40 22.30 1.61
N ILE A 179 5.40 22.23 2.48
CA ILE A 179 5.20 21.85 3.88
C ILE A 179 4.25 22.83 4.58
N ASN A 180 4.45 24.14 4.39
CA ASN A 180 3.61 25.14 5.04
C ASN A 180 2.16 25.07 4.53
N GLU A 181 1.93 24.81 3.24
CA GLU A 181 0.58 24.64 2.71
C GLU A 181 -0.11 23.38 3.27
N ILE A 182 0.61 22.25 3.34
CA ILE A 182 0.10 21.03 4.00
C ILE A 182 -0.21 21.28 5.48
N GLN A 183 0.68 21.96 6.21
CA GLN A 183 0.47 22.28 7.62
C GLN A 183 -0.73 23.20 7.84
N ARG A 184 -0.98 24.17 6.94
CA ARG A 184 -2.14 25.06 7.03
C ARG A 184 -3.44 24.35 6.73
N PHE A 185 -3.50 23.62 5.62
CA PHE A 185 -4.76 23.03 5.15
C PHE A 185 -5.17 21.80 5.96
N PHE A 186 -4.18 21.02 6.40
CA PHE A 186 -4.39 19.83 7.22
C PHE A 186 -4.06 20.06 8.70
N ASP A 187 -4.20 21.30 9.19
CA ASP A 187 -4.07 21.59 10.62
C ASP A 187 -5.17 20.85 11.40
N PRO A 188 -4.86 20.12 12.49
CA PRO A 188 -5.86 19.33 13.21
C PRO A 188 -6.92 20.18 13.93
N THR A 189 -6.66 21.48 14.14
CA THR A 189 -7.59 22.38 14.84
C THR A 189 -8.38 23.24 13.86
N ASN A 190 -7.70 23.85 12.90
CA ASN A 190 -8.24 24.87 11.99
C ASN A 190 -8.41 24.37 10.56
N GLY A 191 -7.94 23.17 10.24
CA GLY A 191 -8.02 22.52 8.93
C GLY A 191 -8.68 21.14 9.04
N ILE A 192 -8.25 20.21 8.18
CA ILE A 192 -8.75 18.83 8.16
C ILE A 192 -7.68 17.85 8.70
N ASP A 193 -7.99 17.16 9.79
CA ASP A 193 -7.06 16.21 10.44
C ASP A 193 -6.97 14.86 9.69
N ILE A 194 -6.25 14.84 8.57
CA ILE A 194 -6.03 13.60 7.80
C ILE A 194 -5.01 12.67 8.47
N ASP A 195 -5.16 11.36 8.25
CA ASP A 195 -4.23 10.33 8.71
C ASP A 195 -3.19 9.95 7.65
N GLY A 196 -3.58 9.99 6.38
CA GLY A 196 -2.71 9.77 5.23
C GLY A 196 -3.03 10.76 4.11
N ILE A 197 -2.14 10.86 3.13
CA ILE A 197 -2.28 11.77 2.00
C ILE A 197 -2.06 11.05 0.68
N TRP A 198 -2.90 11.36 -0.29
CA TRP A 198 -2.81 10.85 -1.66
C TRP A 198 -2.32 11.99 -2.55
N ILE A 199 -1.16 11.80 -3.20
CA ILE A 199 -0.60 12.74 -4.15
C ILE A 199 -0.74 12.17 -5.55
N ASP A 200 -1.53 12.85 -6.38
CA ASP A 200 -1.86 12.40 -7.74
C ASP A 200 -1.38 13.42 -8.79
N MET A 201 -1.52 13.09 -10.07
CA MET A 201 -1.25 14.01 -11.18
C MET A 201 0.20 14.50 -11.25
N ASN A 202 1.13 13.74 -10.66
CA ASN A 202 2.49 14.17 -10.36
C ASN A 202 3.57 13.57 -11.26
N GLU A 203 3.22 13.21 -12.49
CA GLU A 203 4.18 12.89 -13.55
C GLU A 203 5.16 14.02 -13.88
N PRO A 204 4.78 15.31 -14.07
CA PRO A 204 3.50 16.00 -13.82
C PRO A 204 2.51 15.99 -14.98
N ALA A 205 1.25 15.66 -14.68
CA ALA A 205 0.20 15.62 -15.70
C ALA A 205 -0.23 17.02 -16.15
N ASN A 206 -0.43 17.17 -17.46
CA ASN A 206 -0.90 18.40 -18.09
C ASN A 206 -1.87 18.07 -19.25
N PHE A 207 -3.06 18.66 -19.21
CA PHE A 207 -4.11 18.46 -20.22
C PHE A 207 -3.90 19.33 -21.46
N ALA A 208 -3.17 20.43 -21.31
CA ALA A 208 -2.84 21.31 -22.41
C ALA A 208 -1.94 20.59 -23.41
N LEU A 209 -2.26 20.73 -24.70
CA LEU A 209 -1.30 20.48 -25.76
C LEU A 209 -0.11 21.43 -25.54
N PRO A 210 1.11 20.92 -25.66
CA PRO A 210 2.26 21.77 -25.42
C PRO A 210 2.38 22.79 -26.58
N CYS A 211 3.09 23.90 -26.33
CA CYS A 211 3.31 24.95 -27.31
C CYS A 211 4.69 25.56 -27.09
N THR A 212 5.52 25.59 -28.13
CA THR A 212 6.88 26.15 -28.03
C THR A 212 6.84 27.63 -27.66
N TYR A 213 7.67 28.02 -26.70
CA TYR A 213 7.77 29.43 -26.30
C TYR A 213 8.58 30.25 -27.32
N PRO A 214 8.12 31.44 -27.74
CA PRO A 214 6.85 32.07 -27.38
C PRO A 214 5.66 31.45 -28.12
N CYS A 215 4.60 31.12 -27.37
CA CYS A 215 3.39 30.54 -27.96
C CYS A 215 2.60 31.62 -28.72
N THR A 216 2.66 31.60 -30.05
CA THR A 216 1.98 32.58 -30.91
C THR A 216 0.59 32.10 -31.36
N ASN A 217 0.29 30.81 -31.23
CA ASN A 217 -1.02 30.26 -31.57
C ASN A 217 -2.01 30.45 -30.42
N ALA A 218 -2.99 31.33 -30.62
CA ALA A 218 -3.98 31.68 -29.60
C ALA A 218 -4.80 30.48 -29.10
N THR A 219 -5.04 29.45 -29.93
CA THR A 219 -5.81 28.26 -29.50
C THR A 219 -5.00 27.32 -28.62
N LEU A 220 -3.67 27.42 -28.65
CA LEU A 220 -2.74 26.64 -27.82
C LEU A 220 -2.38 27.35 -26.52
N LEU A 221 -2.90 28.55 -26.26
CA LEU A 221 -2.72 29.20 -24.97
C LEU A 221 -3.50 28.44 -23.88
N PRO A 222 -2.94 28.28 -22.66
CA PRO A 222 -3.57 27.54 -21.56
C PRO A 222 -5.00 27.99 -21.26
N GLY A 223 -5.28 29.30 -21.32
CA GLY A 223 -6.63 29.84 -21.11
C GLY A 223 -7.64 29.34 -22.16
N ALA A 224 -7.25 29.32 -23.44
CA ALA A 224 -8.10 28.82 -24.52
C ALA A 224 -8.31 27.30 -24.41
N GLN A 225 -7.25 26.57 -24.04
CA GLN A 225 -7.30 25.12 -23.87
C GLN A 225 -8.10 24.69 -22.63
N ALA A 226 -8.04 25.45 -21.54
CA ALA A 226 -8.87 25.21 -20.35
C ALA A 226 -10.36 25.33 -20.69
N VAL A 227 -10.75 26.38 -21.44
CA VAL A 227 -12.13 26.55 -21.90
C VAL A 227 -12.55 25.42 -22.83
N SER A 228 -11.73 25.05 -23.82
CA SER A 228 -12.09 24.02 -24.81
C SER A 228 -12.18 22.60 -24.22
N SER A 229 -11.37 22.32 -23.18
CA SER A 229 -11.40 21.05 -22.45
C SER A 229 -12.44 21.03 -21.32
N GLY A 230 -13.15 22.13 -21.10
CA GLY A 230 -14.15 22.26 -20.04
C GLY A 230 -13.55 22.20 -18.64
N ASN A 231 -12.34 22.72 -18.44
CA ASN A 231 -11.64 22.75 -17.15
C ASN A 231 -11.72 24.14 -16.47
N PRO A 232 -12.09 24.22 -15.17
CA PRO A 232 -12.47 23.10 -14.31
C PRO A 232 -13.78 22.45 -14.77
N PRO A 233 -13.92 21.11 -14.66
CA PRO A 233 -15.14 20.42 -15.02
C PRO A 233 -16.34 21.07 -14.35
N ALA A 234 -17.33 21.48 -15.14
CA ALA A 234 -18.60 21.90 -14.57
C ALA A 234 -19.09 20.77 -13.66
N ARG A 235 -19.47 21.10 -12.42
CA ARG A 235 -20.11 20.14 -11.53
C ARG A 235 -21.31 19.57 -12.29
N LYS A 236 -21.31 18.26 -12.51
CA LYS A 236 -22.36 17.58 -13.27
C LYS A 236 -23.73 17.68 -12.58
N ASN A 237 -23.73 18.01 -11.28
CA ASN A 237 -24.92 18.17 -10.45
C ASN A 237 -24.96 19.60 -9.86
N PRO A 238 -26.09 20.34 -9.96
CA PRO A 238 -26.39 21.44 -9.03
C PRO A 238 -26.45 20.89 -7.58
N PRO A 239 -26.32 21.71 -6.52
CA PRO A 239 -26.59 21.23 -5.16
C PRO A 239 -28.01 20.61 -5.12
N PRO A 240 -28.25 19.52 -4.38
CA PRO A 240 -29.51 18.76 -4.49
C PRO A 240 -30.75 19.64 -4.27
N SER A 241 -31.73 19.51 -5.17
CA SER A 241 -33.14 19.87 -4.93
C SER A 241 -33.94 18.56 -4.79
N LYS A 242 -34.97 18.56 -3.95
CA LYS A 242 -35.55 17.34 -3.35
C LYS A 242 -35.96 16.23 -4.33
N ASN A 243 -36.29 16.50 -5.60
CA ASN A 243 -36.85 15.48 -6.50
C ASN A 243 -36.53 15.69 -7.99
N ALA A 244 -35.86 14.71 -8.61
CA ALA A 244 -35.97 14.25 -10.02
C ALA A 244 -34.79 14.51 -11.03
N PRO A 245 -34.61 13.64 -12.07
CA PRO A 245 -33.32 13.26 -12.69
C PRO A 245 -33.15 13.57 -14.23
N LEU A 246 -31.96 13.25 -14.83
CA LEU A 246 -31.56 13.49 -16.26
C LEU A 246 -30.57 12.42 -16.85
N PRO A 247 -30.42 12.29 -18.20
CA PRO A 247 -29.32 11.54 -18.87
C PRO A 247 -28.46 12.32 -19.92
N LEU A 248 -27.39 11.68 -20.45
CA LEU A 248 -26.03 12.17 -20.84
C LEU A 248 -25.66 12.20 -22.36
N GLY A 249 -24.52 12.85 -22.75
CA GLY A 249 -23.61 12.36 -23.82
C GLY A 249 -22.50 13.27 -24.45
N LYS A 250 -21.21 12.83 -24.32
CA LYS A 250 -19.97 12.73 -25.21
C LYS A 250 -19.51 13.84 -26.23
N THR A 251 -18.27 14.03 -26.75
CA THR A 251 -16.79 13.78 -26.54
C THR A 251 -15.98 14.55 -27.64
N HIS A 252 -14.70 14.94 -27.43
CA HIS A 252 -13.81 15.65 -28.41
C HIS A 252 -12.46 14.95 -28.69
N SER A 253 -11.77 15.32 -29.79
CA SER A 253 -10.44 14.84 -30.25
C SER A 253 -9.34 15.94 -30.30
N ARG A 254 -8.05 15.52 -30.27
CA ARG A 254 -6.80 16.35 -30.19
C ARG A 254 -5.94 16.28 -31.46
N ARG A 255 -5.00 17.24 -31.65
CA ARG A 255 -3.66 17.03 -32.26
C ARG A 255 -2.63 18.15 -32.02
N GLY A 256 -1.37 17.78 -31.68
CA GLY A 256 -0.12 18.30 -32.29
C GLY A 256 1.00 18.87 -31.38
N LEU A 257 2.24 18.37 -31.55
CA LEU A 257 3.51 19.13 -31.42
C LEU A 257 4.72 18.46 -32.12
N GLU A 258 5.81 19.18 -32.32
CA GLU A 258 7.16 18.63 -32.57
C GLU A 258 8.22 19.59 -32.02
N ALA A 259 9.34 19.03 -31.53
CA ALA A 259 10.72 19.41 -31.89
C ALA A 259 11.77 18.45 -31.27
N ASN A 260 12.15 17.43 -32.05
CA ASN A 260 13.52 16.90 -32.24
C ASN A 260 14.42 16.58 -31.01
N THR A 261 14.27 15.37 -30.47
CA THR A 261 15.43 14.60 -29.95
C THR A 261 16.14 13.95 -31.15
N GLN A 262 17.47 13.77 -31.12
CA GLN A 262 18.20 13.09 -32.21
C GLN A 262 17.81 11.61 -32.37
N TYR A 263 17.13 11.08 -31.37
CA TYR A 263 16.54 9.75 -31.33
C TYR A 263 15.21 9.87 -30.59
N GLU A 264 14.14 9.30 -31.13
CA GLU A 264 12.84 9.23 -30.44
C GLU A 264 12.73 7.90 -29.70
N ILE A 265 12.56 7.95 -28.37
CA ILE A 265 12.12 6.76 -27.63
C ILE A 265 10.74 6.29 -28.12
N HIS A 266 10.49 4.99 -28.02
CA HIS A 266 9.17 4.39 -28.26
C HIS A 266 8.19 4.72 -27.10
N ASN A 267 7.98 6.00 -26.84
CA ASN A 267 7.02 6.47 -25.86
C ASN A 267 5.59 6.15 -26.34
N ALA A 268 4.78 5.52 -25.50
CA ALA A 268 3.42 5.12 -25.81
C ALA A 268 2.52 6.30 -26.20
N ALA A 269 2.81 7.49 -25.68
CA ALA A 269 2.09 8.71 -26.03
C ALA A 269 2.57 9.33 -27.36
N GLY A 270 3.75 8.94 -27.88
CA GLY A 270 4.44 9.61 -28.98
C GLY A 270 5.37 10.70 -28.44
N GLU A 271 5.08 11.96 -28.70
CA GLU A 271 5.90 13.09 -28.26
C GLU A 271 6.09 13.13 -26.73
N LEU A 272 7.30 13.43 -26.26
CA LEU A 272 7.64 13.49 -24.82
C LEU A 272 6.78 14.48 -24.03
N ALA A 273 6.47 15.65 -24.61
CA ALA A 273 5.68 16.67 -23.94
C ALA A 273 4.18 16.32 -23.85
N LYS A 274 3.71 15.28 -24.56
CA LYS A 274 2.27 14.99 -24.63
C LYS A 274 1.76 14.43 -23.30
N GLY A 275 0.82 15.17 -22.70
CA GLY A 275 0.25 14.79 -21.40
C GLY A 275 1.04 15.29 -20.21
N THR A 276 2.12 16.05 -20.44
CA THR A 276 2.98 16.64 -19.40
C THR A 276 3.33 18.10 -19.72
N ILE A 277 4.10 18.74 -18.84
CA ILE A 277 4.65 20.07 -19.05
C ILE A 277 5.77 20.03 -20.10
N ARG A 278 6.21 21.21 -20.59
CA ARG A 278 7.19 21.24 -21.67
C ARG A 278 8.57 20.81 -21.19
N THR A 279 9.23 19.98 -21.98
CA THR A 279 10.57 19.45 -21.71
C THR A 279 11.67 20.52 -21.72
N ASP A 280 11.42 21.68 -22.33
CA ASP A 280 12.37 22.81 -22.41
C ASP A 280 12.33 23.76 -21.19
N LEU A 281 11.46 23.48 -20.21
CA LEU A 281 11.43 24.22 -18.95
C LEU A 281 12.72 23.98 -18.18
N VAL A 282 13.26 25.03 -17.56
CA VAL A 282 14.50 24.98 -16.78
C VAL A 282 14.15 25.15 -15.32
N HIS A 283 14.55 24.17 -14.50
CA HIS A 283 14.43 24.22 -13.06
C HIS A 283 15.49 25.13 -12.45
N HIS A 284 15.29 25.55 -11.20
CA HIS A 284 16.18 26.44 -10.47
C HIS A 284 17.63 25.92 -10.38
N ASN A 285 17.83 24.59 -10.36
CA ASN A 285 19.15 23.97 -10.36
C ASN A 285 19.87 24.01 -11.73
N GLY A 286 19.24 24.59 -12.76
CA GLY A 286 19.78 24.73 -14.11
C GLY A 286 19.55 23.53 -15.03
N LEU A 287 18.96 22.44 -14.54
CA LEU A 287 18.60 21.28 -15.34
C LEU A 287 17.24 21.47 -15.99
N THR A 288 17.03 20.77 -17.11
CA THR A 288 15.78 20.87 -17.85
C THR A 288 14.75 19.87 -17.33
N GLU A 289 13.47 20.15 -17.56
CA GLU A 289 12.40 19.16 -17.33
C GLU A 289 12.67 17.88 -18.13
N TYR A 290 13.28 17.97 -19.31
CA TYR A 290 13.74 16.81 -20.06
C TYR A 290 14.63 15.86 -19.22
N ASP A 291 15.55 16.40 -18.41
CA ASP A 291 16.43 15.61 -17.54
C ASP A 291 15.73 15.15 -16.25
N LEU A 292 14.77 15.93 -15.76
CA LEU A 292 14.20 15.79 -14.41
C LEU A 292 12.78 15.23 -14.38
N HIS A 293 12.11 15.07 -15.52
CA HIS A 293 10.70 14.69 -15.64
C HIS A 293 10.35 13.48 -14.79
N ASN A 294 11.10 12.38 -14.98
CA ASN A 294 10.88 11.12 -14.26
C ASN A 294 11.14 11.22 -12.74
N LEU A 295 11.75 12.31 -12.25
CA LEU A 295 12.02 12.55 -10.83
C LEU A 295 10.98 13.47 -10.17
N TYR A 296 10.08 14.11 -10.94
CA TYR A 296 9.16 15.12 -10.42
C TYR A 296 8.25 14.58 -9.32
N GLY A 297 7.57 13.45 -9.56
CA GLY A 297 6.69 12.81 -8.59
C GLY A 297 7.42 12.27 -7.35
N THR A 298 8.64 11.77 -7.53
CA THR A 298 9.49 11.28 -6.43
C THR A 298 9.95 12.43 -5.52
N HIS A 299 10.25 13.60 -6.07
CA HIS A 299 10.57 14.78 -5.25
C HIS A 299 9.34 15.28 -4.46
N MET A 300 8.16 15.36 -5.11
CA MET A 300 6.92 15.67 -4.41
C MET A 300 6.64 14.67 -3.27
N SER A 301 6.89 13.38 -3.51
CA SER A 301 6.73 12.29 -2.54
C SER A 301 7.61 12.50 -1.30
N TRP A 302 8.89 12.80 -1.51
CA TRP A 302 9.83 13.06 -0.42
C TRP A 302 9.44 14.28 0.43
N ILE A 303 9.12 15.40 -0.21
CA ILE A 303 8.71 16.64 0.47
C ILE A 303 7.38 16.43 1.23
N THR A 304 6.42 15.73 0.61
CA THR A 304 5.12 15.41 1.24
C THR A 304 5.30 14.52 2.47
N ARG A 305 6.18 13.52 2.42
CA ARG A 305 6.53 12.72 3.61
C ARG A 305 7.07 13.59 4.73
N LYS A 306 7.98 14.54 4.44
CA LYS A 306 8.48 15.49 5.45
C LYS A 306 7.35 16.35 6.04
N ALA A 307 6.40 16.80 5.20
CA ALA A 307 5.25 17.57 5.66
C ALA A 307 4.38 16.76 6.63
N MET A 308 4.11 15.49 6.31
CA MET A 308 3.37 14.57 7.18
C MET A 308 4.10 14.33 8.51
N LEU A 309 5.43 14.14 8.48
CA LEU A 309 6.26 14.04 9.69
C LEU A 309 6.23 15.32 10.53
N ARG A 310 6.20 16.50 9.92
CA ARG A 310 6.06 17.75 10.68
C ARG A 310 4.68 17.89 11.32
N ARG A 311 3.62 17.35 10.71
CA ARG A 311 2.28 17.34 11.31
C ARG A 311 2.18 16.32 12.46
N ARG A 312 2.68 15.10 12.25
CA ARG A 312 2.59 13.99 13.22
C ARG A 312 3.95 13.32 13.40
N SER A 313 4.86 13.98 14.10
CA SER A 313 6.29 13.60 14.21
C SER A 313 6.58 12.26 14.88
N LYS A 314 5.60 11.71 15.60
CA LYS A 314 5.74 10.45 16.33
C LYS A 314 5.20 9.24 15.57
N VAL A 315 4.44 9.43 14.49
CA VAL A 315 3.79 8.32 13.76
C VAL A 315 4.28 8.23 12.32
N ARG A 316 4.17 7.03 11.75
CA ARG A 316 4.55 6.74 10.36
C ARG A 316 3.66 7.49 9.39
N PRO A 317 4.24 8.23 8.43
CA PRO A 317 3.47 8.80 7.34
C PRO A 317 2.92 7.71 6.42
N GLN A 318 1.63 7.80 6.11
CA GLN A 318 1.05 7.12 4.96
C GLN A 318 0.90 8.14 3.82
N VAL A 319 1.74 8.00 2.79
CA VAL A 319 1.71 8.80 1.56
C VAL A 319 1.58 7.85 0.39
N ILE A 320 0.61 8.09 -0.49
CA ILE A 320 0.35 7.28 -1.67
C ILE A 320 0.58 8.15 -2.90
N THR A 321 1.46 7.73 -3.82
CA THR A 321 1.84 8.49 -5.02
C THR A 321 1.56 7.74 -6.32
N ARG A 322 1.27 8.48 -7.40
CA ARG A 322 1.14 7.92 -8.75
C ARG A 322 2.52 7.72 -9.37
N SER A 323 3.19 8.83 -9.68
CA SER A 323 4.51 8.81 -10.30
C SER A 323 5.58 8.38 -9.30
N THR A 324 6.47 7.48 -9.73
CA THR A 324 7.58 6.94 -8.96
C THR A 324 8.83 6.78 -9.82
N PHE A 325 9.99 6.86 -9.17
CA PHE A 325 11.29 6.49 -9.70
C PHE A 325 11.99 5.54 -8.74
N ALA A 326 13.13 4.97 -9.13
CA ALA A 326 13.97 4.17 -8.26
C ALA A 326 14.21 4.88 -6.91
N GLY A 327 13.91 4.20 -5.80
CA GLY A 327 14.03 4.72 -4.44
C GLY A 327 12.81 5.46 -3.89
N ALA A 328 11.75 5.71 -4.68
CA ALA A 328 10.51 6.30 -4.17
C ALA A 328 9.90 5.48 -3.02
N GLY A 329 10.01 4.14 -3.09
CA GLY A 329 9.51 3.23 -2.07
C GLY A 329 10.10 3.42 -0.66
N ALA A 330 11.27 4.07 -0.55
CA ALA A 330 11.85 4.43 0.76
C ALA A 330 11.06 5.52 1.50
N TYR A 331 10.11 6.17 0.81
CA TYR A 331 9.36 7.29 1.36
C TYR A 331 7.85 7.07 1.33
N VAL A 332 7.33 6.38 0.32
CA VAL A 332 5.90 6.37 -0.01
C VAL A 332 5.44 5.02 -0.54
N ALA A 333 4.12 4.80 -0.50
CA ALA A 333 3.45 3.70 -1.18
C ALA A 333 2.91 4.13 -2.56
N HIS A 334 2.44 3.18 -3.35
CA HIS A 334 1.97 3.37 -4.72
C HIS A 334 0.64 2.65 -4.97
N TRP A 335 -0.15 3.12 -5.94
CA TRP A 335 -1.24 2.35 -6.54
C TRP A 335 -1.08 2.34 -8.06
N THR A 336 -1.55 1.27 -8.70
CA THR A 336 -1.30 0.99 -10.13
C THR A 336 -2.00 1.94 -11.12
N GLY A 337 -2.59 3.05 -10.67
CA GLY A 337 -3.21 4.05 -11.54
C GLY A 337 -4.63 3.70 -12.01
N ASP A 338 -5.00 4.30 -13.14
CA ASP A 338 -6.35 4.35 -13.69
C ASP A 338 -6.74 3.09 -14.48
N ASN A 339 -6.77 1.96 -13.78
CA ASN A 339 -7.16 0.68 -14.36
C ASN A 339 -8.63 0.69 -14.82
N LEU A 340 -8.89 0.12 -16.00
CA LEU A 340 -10.27 -0.16 -16.41
C LEU A 340 -10.83 -1.34 -15.61
N SER A 341 -12.15 -1.34 -15.39
CA SER A 341 -12.87 -2.46 -14.78
C SER A 341 -13.07 -3.61 -15.77
N ASP A 342 -11.97 -4.22 -16.20
CA ASP A 342 -11.95 -5.36 -17.12
C ASP A 342 -10.94 -6.44 -16.72
N TRP A 343 -11.01 -7.59 -17.40
CA TRP A 343 -10.14 -8.74 -17.13
C TRP A 343 -8.65 -8.48 -17.43
N PRO A 344 -8.28 -7.86 -18.57
CA PRO A 344 -6.89 -7.52 -18.83
C PRO A 344 -6.21 -6.69 -17.73
N HIS A 345 -6.89 -5.68 -17.18
CA HIS A 345 -6.32 -4.86 -16.10
C HIS A 345 -6.29 -5.62 -14.78
N TYR A 346 -7.29 -6.48 -14.51
CA TYR A 346 -7.22 -7.39 -13.35
C TYR A 346 -5.97 -8.27 -13.40
N LEU A 347 -5.72 -8.90 -14.55
CA LEU A 347 -4.54 -9.74 -14.73
C LEU A 347 -3.24 -8.94 -14.63
N SER A 348 -3.16 -7.80 -15.29
CA SER A 348 -1.95 -6.96 -15.28
C SER A 348 -1.64 -6.44 -13.87
N SER A 349 -2.68 -6.09 -13.10
CA SER A 349 -2.51 -5.60 -11.73
C SER A 349 -1.82 -6.60 -10.80
N ILE A 350 -2.07 -7.91 -10.96
CA ILE A 350 -1.39 -8.96 -10.18
C ILE A 350 0.12 -8.94 -10.44
N THR A 351 0.51 -8.77 -11.70
CA THR A 351 1.92 -8.72 -12.09
C THR A 351 2.58 -7.40 -11.67
N GLU A 352 1.86 -6.28 -11.75
CA GLU A 352 2.34 -4.98 -11.32
C GLU A 352 2.61 -4.93 -9.82
N ILE A 353 1.68 -5.39 -8.97
CA ILE A 353 1.90 -5.37 -7.51
C ILE A 353 3.12 -6.20 -7.10
N MET A 354 3.33 -7.35 -7.76
CA MET A 354 4.51 -8.17 -7.50
C MET A 354 5.77 -7.45 -7.94
N SER A 355 5.75 -6.78 -9.09
CA SER A 355 6.91 -6.05 -9.60
C SER A 355 7.28 -4.89 -8.67
N PHE A 356 6.29 -4.11 -8.23
CA PHE A 356 6.52 -3.01 -7.30
C PHE A 356 7.02 -3.47 -5.93
N ALA A 357 6.41 -4.53 -5.36
CA ALA A 357 6.83 -5.04 -4.07
C ALA A 357 8.18 -5.77 -4.13
N ALA A 358 8.40 -6.65 -5.11
CA ALA A 358 9.55 -7.54 -5.16
C ALA A 358 10.78 -6.94 -5.83
N LEU A 359 10.58 -6.17 -6.90
CA LEU A 359 11.68 -5.64 -7.72
C LEU A 359 11.94 -4.18 -7.40
N PHE A 360 10.90 -3.34 -7.42
CA PHE A 360 11.07 -1.88 -7.25
C PHE A 360 11.08 -1.42 -5.79
N GLN A 361 10.95 -2.36 -4.84
CA GLN A 361 11.06 -2.09 -3.40
C GLN A 361 10.13 -0.96 -2.96
N VAL A 362 8.87 -1.03 -3.40
CA VAL A 362 7.79 -0.15 -2.95
C VAL A 362 6.93 -0.91 -1.93
N PRO A 363 6.69 -0.34 -0.73
CA PRO A 363 5.92 -1.02 0.30
C PRO A 363 4.45 -1.14 -0.13
N LEU A 364 3.95 -2.37 -0.13
CA LEU A 364 2.55 -2.75 -0.38
C LEU A 364 1.83 -1.89 -1.43
N PRO A 365 2.17 -2.05 -2.72
CA PRO A 365 1.43 -1.40 -3.80
C PRO A 365 -0.05 -1.85 -3.76
N GLY A 366 -0.96 -0.88 -3.72
CA GLY A 366 -2.39 -1.13 -3.72
C GLY A 366 -2.93 -1.37 -5.13
N ILE A 367 -3.92 -2.26 -5.24
CA ILE A 367 -4.84 -2.30 -6.39
C ILE A 367 -6.12 -1.61 -5.94
N LEU A 368 -6.68 -0.74 -6.78
CA LEU A 368 -8.12 -0.43 -6.71
C LEU A 368 -8.83 -1.78 -6.78
N PRO A 369 -9.62 -2.23 -5.80
CA PRO A 369 -10.26 -3.54 -5.88
C PRO A 369 -11.06 -3.62 -7.19
N LEU A 370 -10.48 -4.27 -8.20
CA LEU A 370 -11.13 -4.59 -9.45
C LEU A 370 -12.18 -5.61 -9.04
N GLY A 371 -13.41 -5.11 -8.99
CA GLY A 371 -14.48 -5.70 -8.20
C GLY A 371 -14.75 -7.14 -8.56
N PHE A 372 -14.27 -8.08 -7.75
CA PHE A 372 -14.78 -9.45 -7.69
C PHE A 372 -14.61 -10.04 -6.28
N SER A 373 -14.88 -9.25 -5.25
CA SER A 373 -15.58 -9.77 -4.07
C SER A 373 -16.96 -9.15 -4.11
N SER A 374 -17.98 -9.95 -4.41
CA SER A 374 -19.36 -9.51 -4.23
C SER A 374 -19.50 -8.89 -2.83
N PRO A 375 -20.06 -7.67 -2.68
CA PRO A 375 -20.28 -7.06 -1.36
C PRO A 375 -21.29 -7.83 -0.49
N LEU A 376 -21.69 -9.04 -0.90
CA LEU A 376 -22.74 -9.85 -0.28
C LEU A 376 -22.22 -10.88 0.75
N CYS A 377 -20.91 -11.01 0.98
CA CYS A 377 -20.38 -12.00 1.94
C CYS A 377 -19.50 -11.35 3.02
N GLN A 378 -20.00 -11.35 4.26
CA GLN A 378 -19.22 -10.99 5.45
C GLN A 378 -18.06 -11.98 5.69
N GLU A 379 -18.26 -13.25 5.35
CA GLU A 379 -17.28 -14.32 5.55
C GLU A 379 -16.02 -14.15 4.69
N CYS A 380 -16.13 -13.50 3.52
CA CYS A 380 -15.01 -13.29 2.61
C CYS A 380 -13.92 -12.37 3.16
N TYR A 381 -14.23 -11.56 4.18
CA TYR A 381 -13.26 -10.70 4.85
C TYR A 381 -12.50 -11.41 5.96
N GLN A 382 -12.93 -12.62 6.36
CA GLN A 382 -12.33 -13.32 7.51
C GLN A 382 -10.86 -13.67 7.25
N ASP A 383 -10.54 -14.34 6.14
CA ASP A 383 -9.18 -14.82 5.88
C ASP A 383 -8.15 -13.67 5.78
N PRO A 384 -8.45 -12.55 5.08
CA PRO A 384 -7.62 -11.36 5.14
C PRO A 384 -7.46 -10.83 6.57
N ILE A 385 -8.55 -10.68 7.34
CA ILE A 385 -8.51 -10.14 8.71
C ILE A 385 -7.67 -11.02 9.65
N GLN A 386 -7.81 -12.35 9.56
CA GLN A 386 -7.00 -13.30 10.33
C GLN A 386 -5.51 -13.13 10.03
N SER A 387 -5.18 -12.77 8.80
CA SER A 387 -3.81 -12.74 8.29
C SER A 387 -3.11 -11.38 8.40
N ILE A 388 -3.82 -10.28 8.77
CA ILE A 388 -3.21 -8.93 8.84
C ILE A 388 -1.94 -8.90 9.70
N GLY A 389 -1.91 -9.61 10.84
CA GLY A 389 -0.72 -9.69 11.68
C GLY A 389 0.49 -10.33 10.99
N LEU A 390 0.25 -11.36 10.19
CA LEU A 390 1.27 -12.00 9.37
C LEU A 390 1.73 -11.07 8.24
N PHE A 391 0.78 -10.41 7.54
CA PHE A 391 1.12 -9.45 6.48
C PHE A 391 2.01 -8.33 7.01
N TYR A 392 1.64 -7.75 8.14
CA TYR A 392 2.41 -6.72 8.82
C TYR A 392 3.81 -7.18 9.20
N THR A 393 3.96 -8.45 9.62
CA THR A 393 5.27 -9.02 9.93
C THR A 393 6.18 -9.05 8.71
N HIS A 394 5.67 -9.42 7.54
CA HIS A 394 6.46 -9.47 6.32
C HIS A 394 6.74 -8.08 5.74
N VAL A 395 5.81 -7.12 5.87
CA VAL A 395 6.06 -5.71 5.52
C VAL A 395 7.15 -5.12 6.40
N ARG A 396 7.10 -5.42 7.72
CA ARG A 396 8.16 -5.04 8.64
C ARG A 396 9.50 -5.66 8.25
N ARG A 397 9.51 -6.94 7.84
CA ARG A 397 10.74 -7.60 7.37
C ARG A 397 11.29 -6.91 6.12
N GLN A 398 10.43 -6.61 5.15
CA GLN A 398 10.80 -5.87 3.96
C GLN A 398 11.44 -4.52 4.29
N SER A 399 10.82 -3.75 5.19
CA SER A 399 11.31 -2.41 5.58
C SER A 399 12.68 -2.39 6.27
N VAL A 400 13.19 -3.52 6.74
CA VAL A 400 14.51 -3.59 7.41
C VAL A 400 15.54 -4.47 6.73
N THR A 401 15.11 -5.36 5.85
CA THR A 401 16.00 -6.30 5.16
C THR A 401 16.01 -6.13 3.65
N GLY A 402 14.94 -5.59 3.07
CA GLY A 402 14.69 -5.62 1.62
C GLY A 402 14.07 -6.92 1.12
N GLU A 403 13.86 -7.91 2.00
CA GLU A 403 13.17 -9.15 1.62
C GLU A 403 11.72 -8.83 1.21
N PRO A 404 11.29 -9.12 -0.03
CA PRO A 404 9.95 -8.76 -0.48
C PRO A 404 8.83 -9.41 0.34
N ALA A 405 7.82 -8.61 0.69
CA ALA A 405 6.61 -9.11 1.31
C ALA A 405 5.70 -9.86 0.32
N LEU A 406 5.70 -9.50 -0.96
CA LEU A 406 5.06 -10.25 -2.04
C LEU A 406 6.14 -10.84 -2.94
N LYS A 407 6.03 -12.12 -3.29
CA LYS A 407 7.04 -12.86 -4.03
C LYS A 407 6.41 -13.67 -5.17
N PRO A 408 6.86 -13.50 -6.42
CA PRO A 408 6.61 -14.49 -7.47
C PRO A 408 7.11 -15.87 -7.04
N LEU A 409 6.55 -16.96 -7.60
CA LEU A 409 6.96 -18.32 -7.21
C LEU A 409 8.47 -18.56 -7.41
N TRP A 410 9.05 -18.01 -8.47
CA TRP A 410 10.47 -18.16 -8.79
C TRP A 410 11.40 -17.43 -7.80
N PHE A 411 10.90 -16.49 -7.00
CA PHE A 411 11.66 -15.94 -5.87
C PHE A 411 11.83 -16.97 -4.75
N ALA A 412 10.75 -17.71 -4.46
CA ALA A 412 10.74 -18.74 -3.41
C ALA A 412 11.36 -20.06 -3.88
N TYR A 413 11.29 -20.35 -5.18
CA TYR A 413 11.74 -21.59 -5.81
C TYR A 413 12.63 -21.33 -7.04
N PRO A 414 13.79 -20.66 -6.90
CA PRO A 414 14.61 -20.26 -8.05
C PRO A 414 15.24 -21.42 -8.83
N GLN A 415 15.26 -22.62 -8.26
CA GLN A 415 15.77 -23.84 -8.93
C GLN A 415 14.68 -24.55 -9.74
N ASP A 416 13.41 -24.18 -9.57
CA ASP A 416 12.30 -24.75 -10.29
C ASP A 416 11.95 -23.87 -11.49
N THR A 417 12.46 -24.25 -12.66
CA THR A 417 12.27 -23.52 -13.91
C THR A 417 10.80 -23.45 -14.35
N SER A 418 9.92 -24.34 -13.86
CA SER A 418 8.49 -24.28 -14.16
C SER A 418 7.81 -23.05 -13.56
N THR A 419 8.44 -22.40 -12.57
CA THR A 419 7.89 -21.20 -11.93
C THR A 419 8.17 -19.89 -12.69
N PHE A 420 9.08 -19.89 -13.67
CA PHE A 420 9.62 -18.65 -14.25
C PHE A 420 8.57 -17.89 -15.08
N ALA A 421 7.67 -18.61 -15.75
CA ALA A 421 6.61 -18.02 -16.56
C ALA A 421 5.33 -17.71 -15.76
N ILE A 422 5.31 -17.99 -14.45
CA ILE A 422 4.12 -17.82 -13.62
C ILE A 422 4.11 -16.41 -13.03
N ASP A 423 3.21 -15.57 -13.52
CA ASP A 423 3.12 -14.15 -13.16
C ASP A 423 1.74 -13.74 -12.62
N LYS A 424 0.83 -14.70 -12.41
CA LYS A 424 -0.50 -14.50 -11.80
C LYS A 424 -0.72 -15.26 -10.50
N GLN A 425 0.25 -16.05 -10.06
CA GLN A 425 0.24 -16.77 -8.80
C GLN A 425 1.41 -16.27 -7.95
N PHE A 426 1.21 -16.08 -6.65
CA PHE A 426 2.22 -15.42 -5.84
C PHE A 426 2.16 -15.79 -4.35
N PHE A 427 3.28 -15.61 -3.68
CA PHE A 427 3.38 -15.71 -2.24
C PHE A 427 3.17 -14.35 -1.58
N PHE A 428 2.38 -14.32 -0.52
CA PHE A 428 2.52 -13.31 0.53
C PHE A 428 3.38 -13.89 1.65
N GLY A 429 4.51 -13.24 1.88
CA GLY A 429 5.50 -13.67 2.85
C GLY A 429 6.09 -15.02 2.49
N ASP A 430 6.29 -15.86 3.49
CA ASP A 430 6.95 -17.17 3.30
C ASP A 430 5.97 -18.32 3.08
N SER A 431 4.69 -18.09 3.35
CA SER A 431 3.79 -19.18 3.73
C SER A 431 2.45 -19.17 3.01
N ILE A 432 1.95 -18.03 2.54
CA ILE A 432 0.63 -17.93 1.92
C ILE A 432 0.79 -17.88 0.41
N LEU A 433 0.32 -18.91 -0.28
CA LEU A 433 0.26 -19.01 -1.74
C LEU A 433 -1.15 -18.62 -2.22
N ILE A 434 -1.23 -17.59 -3.04
CA ILE A 434 -2.48 -17.06 -3.60
C ILE A 434 -2.54 -17.46 -5.08
N SER A 435 -3.64 -18.10 -5.47
CA SER A 435 -3.90 -18.57 -6.83
C SER A 435 -5.21 -17.99 -7.35
N PRO A 436 -5.23 -16.71 -7.78
CA PRO A 436 -6.44 -16.03 -8.24
C PRO A 436 -7.06 -16.68 -9.46
N VAL A 437 -8.38 -16.58 -9.61
CA VAL A 437 -9.07 -16.99 -10.84
C VAL A 437 -8.75 -16.00 -11.95
N ILE A 438 -8.13 -16.46 -13.03
CA ILE A 438 -7.60 -15.61 -14.10
C ILE A 438 -8.45 -15.60 -15.37
N GLU A 439 -9.60 -16.27 -15.36
CA GLU A 439 -10.50 -16.39 -16.51
C GLU A 439 -11.93 -15.95 -16.15
N ALA A 440 -12.55 -15.22 -17.08
CA ALA A 440 -13.89 -14.70 -16.92
C ALA A 440 -14.92 -15.81 -16.74
N ASN A 441 -15.78 -15.67 -15.71
CA ASN A 441 -16.84 -16.63 -15.37
C ASN A 441 -16.34 -18.05 -15.07
N SER A 442 -15.03 -18.24 -14.86
CA SER A 442 -14.49 -19.54 -14.52
C SER A 442 -14.76 -19.86 -13.05
N LYS A 443 -15.03 -21.15 -12.78
CA LYS A 443 -15.06 -21.74 -11.44
C LYS A 443 -13.86 -22.65 -11.20
N THR A 444 -12.86 -22.54 -12.05
CA THR A 444 -11.64 -23.33 -12.02
C THR A 444 -10.41 -22.45 -12.16
N VAL A 445 -9.31 -22.86 -11.54
CA VAL A 445 -7.99 -22.25 -11.79
C VAL A 445 -6.94 -23.36 -11.83
N LYS A 446 -6.07 -23.30 -12.83
CA LYS A 446 -4.89 -24.16 -12.90
C LYS A 446 -3.77 -23.52 -12.09
N ALA A 447 -3.55 -24.01 -10.88
CA ALA A 447 -2.51 -23.51 -9.96
C ALA A 447 -1.28 -24.42 -9.98
N TYR A 448 -0.09 -23.85 -9.82
CA TYR A 448 1.15 -24.61 -9.71
C TYR A 448 1.60 -24.73 -8.25
N PHE A 449 1.92 -25.95 -7.82
CA PHE A 449 2.38 -26.24 -6.46
C PHE A 449 3.80 -26.83 -6.52
N PRO A 450 4.85 -26.06 -6.16
CA PRO A 450 6.23 -26.53 -6.24
C PRO A 450 6.53 -27.77 -5.38
N GLU A 451 5.73 -28.00 -4.34
CA GLU A 451 5.82 -29.15 -3.43
C GLU A 451 4.42 -29.72 -3.19
N SER A 452 4.32 -30.93 -2.65
CA SER A 452 3.04 -31.51 -2.22
C SER A 452 2.68 -31.10 -0.79
N LYS A 453 1.47 -31.44 -0.33
CA LYS A 453 0.95 -31.17 1.03
C LYS A 453 0.75 -29.69 1.36
N TYR A 454 0.42 -28.88 0.36
CA TYR A 454 -0.14 -27.55 0.63
C TYR A 454 -1.48 -27.71 1.35
N VAL A 455 -1.77 -26.83 2.30
CA VAL A 455 -3.03 -26.88 3.07
C VAL A 455 -3.93 -25.74 2.62
N GLU A 456 -5.14 -26.04 2.15
CA GLU A 456 -6.09 -24.98 1.78
C GLU A 456 -6.46 -24.17 3.03
N PHE A 457 -6.43 -22.84 2.91
CA PHE A 457 -6.44 -21.94 4.06
C PHE A 457 -7.75 -22.05 4.86
N SER A 458 -8.90 -22.11 4.21
CA SER A 458 -10.18 -22.00 4.90
C SER A 458 -10.72 -23.34 5.43
N SER A 459 -10.62 -24.40 4.63
CA SER A 459 -11.09 -25.76 4.92
C SER A 459 -10.07 -26.57 5.72
N ARG A 460 -8.79 -26.18 5.67
CA ARG A 460 -7.65 -26.93 6.21
C ARG A 460 -7.43 -28.30 5.54
N GLU A 461 -8.02 -28.53 4.36
CA GLU A 461 -7.79 -29.74 3.59
C GLU A 461 -6.38 -29.76 3.01
N VAL A 462 -5.75 -30.94 3.03
CA VAL A 462 -4.38 -31.14 2.52
C VAL A 462 -4.44 -31.52 1.05
N LEU A 463 -3.80 -30.72 0.20
CA LEU A 463 -3.58 -31.03 -1.21
C LEU A 463 -2.39 -31.98 -1.35
N GLY A 464 -2.64 -33.21 -1.75
CA GLY A 464 -1.61 -34.25 -1.84
C GLY A 464 -0.67 -34.16 -3.05
N SER A 465 -0.99 -33.36 -4.06
CA SER A 465 -0.25 -33.28 -5.33
C SER A 465 0.72 -32.10 -5.40
N SER A 466 1.78 -32.25 -6.20
CA SER A 466 2.69 -31.18 -6.65
C SER A 466 2.57 -30.99 -8.17
N GLY A 467 3.15 -29.92 -8.70
CA GLY A 467 3.02 -29.52 -10.10
C GLY A 467 1.73 -28.74 -10.37
N SER A 468 1.29 -28.72 -11.63
CA SER A 468 0.02 -28.07 -12.00
C SER A 468 -1.18 -28.90 -11.56
N VAL A 469 -2.12 -28.26 -10.86
CA VAL A 469 -3.36 -28.86 -10.36
C VAL A 469 -4.53 -27.97 -10.77
N ASP A 470 -5.57 -28.60 -11.32
CA ASP A 470 -6.84 -27.94 -11.61
C ASP A 470 -7.68 -27.88 -10.33
N LEU A 471 -7.78 -26.69 -9.75
CA LEU A 471 -8.68 -26.40 -8.64
C LEU A 471 -10.07 -26.14 -9.22
N ASN A 472 -11.10 -26.80 -8.67
CA ASN A 472 -12.46 -26.77 -9.20
C ASN A 472 -13.45 -26.24 -8.15
N ASN A 473 -14.67 -25.91 -8.59
CA ASN A 473 -15.78 -25.48 -7.73
C ASN A 473 -15.54 -24.18 -6.96
N ILE A 474 -14.69 -23.30 -7.49
CA ILE A 474 -14.39 -22.00 -6.91
C ILE A 474 -15.62 -21.10 -7.05
N GLN A 475 -16.14 -20.60 -5.93
CA GLN A 475 -17.26 -19.67 -5.95
C GLN A 475 -16.80 -18.26 -6.37
N ILE A 476 -17.74 -17.44 -6.84
CA ILE A 476 -17.44 -16.07 -7.33
C ILE A 476 -16.86 -15.15 -6.25
N ASP A 477 -17.03 -15.52 -4.99
CA ASP A 477 -16.58 -14.82 -3.80
C ASP A 477 -15.36 -15.49 -3.14
N GLN A 478 -14.77 -16.49 -3.79
CA GLN A 478 -13.61 -17.23 -3.31
C GLN A 478 -12.37 -16.95 -4.15
N ILE A 479 -11.25 -16.79 -3.46
CA ILE A 479 -9.91 -16.81 -4.06
C ILE A 479 -9.19 -18.01 -3.43
N PRO A 480 -8.68 -18.96 -4.22
CA PRO A 480 -7.90 -20.07 -3.67
C PRO A 480 -6.65 -19.58 -2.95
N VAL A 481 -6.54 -19.91 -1.66
CA VAL A 481 -5.40 -19.59 -0.81
C VAL A 481 -4.90 -20.87 -0.17
N HIS A 482 -3.60 -21.13 -0.27
CA HIS A 482 -2.97 -22.31 0.26
C HIS A 482 -1.80 -21.95 1.17
N ILE A 483 -1.57 -22.78 2.17
CA ILE A 483 -0.48 -22.65 3.11
C ILE A 483 0.62 -23.60 2.68
N LYS A 484 1.81 -23.06 2.48
CA LYS A 484 3.00 -23.82 2.13
C LYS A 484 3.37 -24.79 3.25
N PRO A 485 3.69 -26.07 2.95
CA PRO A 485 4.24 -26.99 3.94
C PRO A 485 5.53 -26.43 4.58
N GLY A 486 5.72 -26.71 5.86
CA GLY A 486 6.85 -26.18 6.64
C GLY A 486 6.62 -24.78 7.22
N SER A 487 5.36 -24.35 7.32
CA SER A 487 4.99 -23.00 7.77
C SER A 487 4.35 -22.98 9.15
N ILE A 488 4.60 -21.92 9.92
CA ILE A 488 3.90 -21.58 11.15
C ILE A 488 3.26 -20.20 10.97
N LEU A 489 1.94 -20.12 11.08
CA LEU A 489 1.17 -18.90 10.87
C LEU A 489 0.54 -18.45 12.19
N PRO A 490 0.95 -17.27 12.70
CA PRO A 490 0.21 -16.57 13.75
C PRO A 490 -0.97 -15.82 13.13
N LEU A 491 -2.18 -16.36 13.29
CA LEU A 491 -3.42 -15.83 12.74
C LEU A 491 -4.27 -15.20 13.85
N ARG A 492 -4.91 -14.05 13.60
CA ARG A 492 -5.87 -13.46 14.55
C ARG A 492 -7.15 -14.28 14.56
N GLN A 493 -7.70 -14.57 15.74
CA GLN A 493 -8.97 -15.25 15.85
C GLN A 493 -10.14 -14.30 15.60
N VAL A 494 -10.72 -14.40 14.41
CA VAL A 494 -12.05 -13.88 14.10
C VAL A 494 -12.96 -15.09 13.89
N ALA A 495 -13.78 -15.41 14.89
CA ALA A 495 -14.63 -16.60 14.81
C ALA A 495 -15.70 -16.45 13.73
N ARG A 496 -16.01 -17.53 13.00
CA ARG A 496 -17.02 -17.58 11.93
C ARG A 496 -18.42 -17.08 12.33
N ASN A 497 -18.75 -17.11 13.63
CA ASN A 497 -20.04 -16.69 14.18
C ASN A 497 -19.96 -15.50 15.14
N GLN A 498 -18.88 -14.70 15.08
CA GLN A 498 -18.76 -13.46 15.85
C GLN A 498 -18.83 -12.25 14.92
N THR A 499 -19.25 -11.11 15.48
CA THR A 499 -19.14 -9.82 14.79
C THR A 499 -17.70 -9.62 14.32
N LEU A 500 -17.54 -9.40 13.01
CA LEU A 500 -16.25 -9.06 12.43
C LEU A 500 -15.63 -7.88 13.17
N ALA A 501 -14.30 -7.88 13.27
CA ALA A 501 -13.59 -6.67 13.66
C ALA A 501 -13.76 -5.64 12.53
N MET A 502 -14.34 -4.48 12.86
CA MET A 502 -14.67 -3.45 11.87
C MET A 502 -13.47 -2.55 11.53
N THR A 503 -12.47 -2.55 12.40
CA THR A 503 -11.21 -1.80 12.26
C THR A 503 -10.01 -2.66 12.65
N THR A 504 -8.81 -2.28 12.20
CA THR A 504 -7.56 -2.92 12.60
C THR A 504 -7.30 -2.75 14.09
N THR A 505 -7.78 -1.67 14.71
CA THR A 505 -7.78 -1.48 16.16
C THR A 505 -8.52 -2.59 16.89
N ASP A 506 -9.66 -3.05 16.36
CA ASP A 506 -10.41 -4.16 16.93
C ASP A 506 -9.77 -5.52 16.64
N VAL A 507 -9.17 -5.69 15.45
CA VAL A 507 -8.40 -6.89 15.08
C VAL A 507 -7.25 -7.12 16.07
N ARG A 508 -6.54 -6.06 16.45
CA ARG A 508 -5.36 -6.14 17.34
C ARG A 508 -5.69 -6.59 18.75
N LYS A 509 -6.95 -6.48 19.18
CA LYS A 509 -7.46 -6.99 20.47
C LYS A 509 -7.79 -8.49 20.43
N LYS A 510 -7.91 -9.10 19.25
CA LYS A 510 -8.21 -10.53 19.10
C LYS A 510 -6.98 -11.38 19.46
N SER A 511 -7.19 -12.50 20.13
CA SER A 511 -6.14 -13.49 20.39
C SER A 511 -5.63 -14.15 19.10
N PHE A 512 -4.51 -14.83 19.17
CA PHE A 512 -3.94 -15.59 18.08
C PHE A 512 -4.39 -17.06 18.11
N GLU A 513 -4.59 -17.62 16.92
CA GLU A 513 -4.37 -19.02 16.60
C GLU A 513 -2.94 -19.17 16.07
N ILE A 514 -2.19 -20.15 16.58
CA ILE A 514 -0.92 -20.54 15.97
C ILE A 514 -1.16 -21.83 15.18
N LEU A 515 -1.13 -21.71 13.86
CA LEU A 515 -1.30 -22.80 12.93
C LEU A 515 0.07 -23.33 12.49
N VAL A 516 0.34 -24.60 12.77
CA VAL A 516 1.56 -25.30 12.42
C VAL A 516 1.26 -26.29 11.29
N VAL A 517 1.91 -26.08 10.14
CA VAL A 517 1.82 -26.94 8.96
C VAL A 517 3.20 -27.53 8.69
N PRO A 518 3.53 -28.71 9.24
CA PRO A 518 4.84 -29.33 9.03
C PRO A 518 5.08 -29.71 7.57
N ASP A 519 6.33 -29.65 7.15
CA ASP A 519 6.77 -30.21 5.87
C ASP A 519 6.94 -31.73 5.94
N SER A 520 7.42 -32.33 4.84
CA SER A 520 7.72 -33.76 4.74
C SER A 520 8.79 -34.23 5.73
N SER A 521 9.65 -33.33 6.24
CA SER A 521 10.63 -33.62 7.29
C SER A 521 10.04 -33.55 8.71
N GLY A 522 8.77 -33.14 8.84
CA GLY A 522 8.09 -32.88 10.10
C GLY A 522 8.54 -31.58 10.77
N SER A 523 9.10 -30.63 10.01
CA SER A 523 9.56 -29.34 10.50
C SER A 523 8.65 -28.21 10.02
N ALA A 524 8.59 -27.10 10.76
CA ALA A 524 7.95 -25.87 10.29
C ALA A 524 8.61 -24.62 10.91
N LYS A 525 8.47 -23.46 10.26
CA LYS A 525 8.97 -22.19 10.77
C LYS A 525 8.01 -21.04 10.48
N GLY A 526 8.08 -20.00 11.30
CA GLY A 526 7.32 -18.77 11.10
C GLY A 526 7.82 -17.64 11.97
N SER A 527 7.23 -16.46 11.82
CA SER A 527 7.59 -15.29 12.61
C SER A 527 6.38 -14.42 12.93
N LEU A 528 6.46 -13.65 14.01
CA LEU A 528 5.47 -12.64 14.38
C LEU A 528 6.18 -11.37 14.85
N TYR A 529 5.89 -10.27 14.18
CA TYR A 529 6.26 -8.94 14.65
C TYR A 529 5.02 -8.18 15.12
N LEU A 530 5.13 -7.54 16.28
CA LEU A 530 4.12 -6.65 16.85
C LEU A 530 4.77 -5.36 17.30
N ASP A 531 4.12 -4.24 17.01
CA ASP A 531 4.35 -2.94 17.62
C ASP A 531 3.00 -2.24 17.79
N ASP A 532 2.98 -1.01 18.30
CA ASP A 532 1.78 -0.19 18.45
C ASP A 532 1.01 0.11 17.14
N GLY A 533 1.60 -0.25 15.99
CA GLY A 533 0.99 -0.16 14.68
C GLY A 533 1.14 1.21 14.02
N GLU A 534 1.70 2.21 14.69
CA GLU A 534 1.71 3.57 14.15
C GLU A 534 2.97 4.36 14.45
N SER A 535 3.68 4.10 15.55
CA SER A 535 4.88 4.87 15.90
C SER A 535 5.93 4.79 14.81
N LEU A 536 6.52 5.95 14.48
CA LEU A 536 7.62 6.07 13.55
C LEU A 536 8.79 5.18 14.01
N GLU A 537 9.16 5.33 15.28
CA GLU A 537 10.20 4.57 15.97
C GLU A 537 9.61 3.87 17.21
N PRO A 538 9.09 2.64 17.07
CA PRO A 538 8.53 1.90 18.20
C PRO A 538 9.60 1.59 19.25
N VAL A 539 9.26 1.81 20.52
CA VAL A 539 10.17 1.48 21.63
C VAL A 539 10.24 -0.03 21.84
N ALA A 540 11.42 -0.54 22.19
CA ALA A 540 11.64 -1.99 22.36
C ALA A 540 10.69 -2.61 23.42
N GLN A 541 10.35 -1.89 24.47
CA GLN A 541 9.45 -2.40 25.51
C GLN A 541 8.00 -2.60 25.02
N GLU A 542 7.61 -1.94 23.94
CA GLU A 542 6.24 -1.97 23.37
C GLU A 542 6.18 -2.75 22.05
N THR A 543 7.17 -3.61 21.80
CA THR A 543 7.26 -4.40 20.58
C THR A 543 7.56 -5.87 20.86
N ALA A 544 7.15 -6.75 19.95
CA ALA A 544 7.52 -8.16 19.93
C ALA A 544 8.11 -8.52 18.57
N ASP A 545 9.14 -9.35 18.57
CA ASP A 545 9.72 -9.95 17.38
C ASP A 545 10.04 -11.40 17.72
N LEU A 546 9.17 -12.30 17.27
CA LEU A 546 9.16 -13.70 17.64
C LEU A 546 9.44 -14.57 16.43
N GLN A 547 10.26 -15.60 16.64
CA GLN A 547 10.55 -16.65 15.67
C GLN A 547 10.00 -17.97 16.23
N PHE A 548 9.31 -18.72 15.39
CA PHE A 548 8.74 -20.02 15.70
C PHE A 548 9.47 -21.08 14.89
N PHE A 549 9.79 -22.19 15.55
CA PHE A 549 10.40 -23.35 14.92
C PHE A 549 9.79 -24.62 15.49
N TYR A 550 9.21 -25.45 14.64
CA TYR A 550 8.68 -26.75 14.99
C TYR A 550 9.57 -27.83 14.38
N ARG A 551 10.05 -28.78 15.17
CA ARG A 551 10.80 -29.95 14.70
C ARG A 551 10.77 -31.04 15.76
N GLN A 552 10.82 -32.31 15.34
CA GLN A 552 10.78 -33.44 16.28
C GLN A 552 9.60 -33.37 17.26
N ARG A 553 8.46 -32.84 16.79
CA ARG A 553 7.24 -32.62 17.60
C ARG A 553 7.38 -31.61 18.74
N VAL A 554 8.42 -30.77 18.71
CA VAL A 554 8.62 -29.68 19.67
C VAL A 554 8.48 -28.35 18.96
N LEU A 555 7.62 -27.48 19.48
CA LEU A 555 7.53 -26.09 19.06
C LEU A 555 8.41 -25.23 19.98
N HIS A 556 9.42 -24.61 19.38
CA HIS A 556 10.25 -23.60 19.99
C HIS A 556 9.78 -22.21 19.56
N THR A 557 9.72 -21.31 20.52
CA THR A 557 9.56 -19.88 20.27
C THR A 557 10.80 -19.17 20.81
N SER A 558 11.35 -18.24 20.05
CA SER A 558 12.49 -17.42 20.45
C SER A 558 12.28 -15.99 19.97
N GLY A 559 13.16 -15.07 20.38
CA GLY A 559 13.07 -13.67 20.02
C GLY A 559 12.71 -12.77 21.21
N ARG A 560 12.31 -11.55 20.91
CA ARG A 560 12.10 -10.48 21.89
C ARG A 560 10.61 -10.28 22.14
N LEU A 561 10.22 -10.30 23.42
CA LEU A 561 8.89 -9.92 23.85
C LEU A 561 9.00 -8.69 24.76
N GLY A 562 8.48 -7.56 24.30
CA GLY A 562 8.42 -6.32 25.07
C GLY A 562 7.61 -6.47 26.35
N THR A 563 8.01 -5.75 27.39
CA THR A 563 7.39 -5.80 28.73
C THR A 563 6.10 -5.00 28.83
N ASN A 564 5.75 -4.19 27.82
CA ASN A 564 4.68 -3.21 27.86
C ASN A 564 3.92 -3.11 26.51
N LEU A 565 3.55 -4.24 25.90
CA LEU A 565 2.73 -4.23 24.69
C LEU A 565 1.34 -3.67 25.00
N LYS A 566 1.11 -2.41 24.61
CA LYS A 566 -0.16 -1.69 24.84
C LYS A 566 -1.16 -2.00 23.74
N ASP A 567 -2.42 -2.19 24.13
CA ASP A 567 -3.57 -2.31 23.23
C ASP A 567 -3.43 -3.38 22.12
N ILE A 568 -2.56 -4.36 22.35
CA ILE A 568 -2.29 -5.49 21.47
C ILE A 568 -2.45 -6.76 22.29
N SER A 569 -3.38 -7.61 21.86
CA SER A 569 -3.46 -8.95 22.42
C SER A 569 -2.30 -9.79 21.92
N THR A 570 -1.57 -10.39 22.86
CA THR A 570 -0.54 -11.41 22.64
C THR A 570 -1.02 -12.79 23.06
N ALA A 571 -2.27 -12.89 23.52
CA ALA A 571 -2.85 -14.15 23.96
C ALA A 571 -2.97 -15.12 22.79
N VAL A 572 -2.57 -16.37 22.99
CA VAL A 572 -2.84 -17.48 22.07
C VAL A 572 -4.00 -18.29 22.64
N SER A 573 -5.12 -18.32 21.92
CA SER A 573 -6.32 -19.06 22.34
C SER A 573 -6.44 -20.43 21.68
N GLN A 574 -5.75 -20.64 20.56
CA GLN A 574 -5.81 -21.90 19.81
C GLN A 574 -4.45 -22.27 19.20
N TRP A 575 -4.20 -23.57 19.15
CA TRP A 575 -3.07 -24.20 18.47
C TRP A 575 -3.62 -25.24 17.52
N THR A 576 -3.25 -25.18 16.25
CA THR A 576 -3.74 -26.08 15.21
C THR A 576 -2.57 -26.74 14.50
N PHE A 577 -2.64 -28.06 14.29
CA PHE A 577 -1.61 -28.85 13.60
C PHE A 577 -2.26 -29.63 12.46
N SER A 578 -1.77 -29.49 11.23
CA SER A 578 -2.41 -30.10 10.05
C SER A 578 -2.32 -31.64 10.02
N ASP A 579 -1.21 -32.21 10.49
CA ASP A 579 -0.85 -33.63 10.29
C ASP A 579 -0.70 -34.42 11.61
N VAL A 580 -1.31 -33.97 12.72
CA VAL A 580 -1.20 -34.66 14.03
C VAL A 580 -2.54 -35.29 14.44
N PRO A 581 -2.71 -36.61 14.29
CA PRO A 581 -3.93 -37.29 14.73
C PRO A 581 -3.97 -37.41 16.27
N ASN A 582 -5.13 -37.08 16.84
CA ASN A 582 -5.48 -37.06 18.27
C ASN A 582 -4.76 -35.97 19.08
N VAL A 583 -5.49 -35.23 19.92
CA VAL A 583 -4.98 -34.33 20.97
C VAL A 583 -5.89 -34.51 22.19
N ALA A 584 -5.40 -35.13 23.27
CA ALA A 584 -6.22 -35.46 24.45
C ALA A 584 -5.85 -34.64 25.70
N LYS A 585 -6.88 -34.12 26.37
CA LYS A 585 -6.87 -33.15 27.48
C LYS A 585 -6.24 -33.75 28.78
N VAL A 586 -5.02 -33.36 29.24
CA VAL A 586 -4.45 -33.78 30.57
C VAL A 586 -4.56 -32.69 31.66
N LYS A 587 -5.03 -33.03 32.87
CA LYS A 587 -5.35 -32.12 34.00
C LYS A 587 -4.20 -32.12 35.05
N GLY A 588 -3.75 -30.94 35.48
CA GLY A 588 -2.85 -30.76 36.64
C GLY A 588 -1.38 -30.56 36.29
N MET A 589 -0.90 -29.32 36.23
CA MET A 589 0.51 -28.98 35.97
C MET A 589 0.97 -27.78 36.84
N ARG A 590 2.25 -27.79 37.26
CA ARG A 590 2.94 -26.78 38.09
C ARG A 590 4.33 -26.46 37.49
N VAL A 591 4.91 -25.28 37.79
CA VAL A 591 6.05 -24.62 37.08
C VAL A 591 7.32 -24.52 37.96
N ILE A 592 8.53 -24.49 37.36
CA ILE A 592 9.85 -24.15 37.99
C ILE A 592 10.65 -23.22 37.03
N ASP A 593 11.61 -22.39 37.52
CA ASP A 593 12.35 -21.29 36.83
C ASP A 593 13.76 -21.67 36.26
N SER A 594 14.35 -20.80 35.40
CA SER A 594 15.76 -20.85 34.90
C SER A 594 16.34 -19.42 34.67
N PRO A 595 17.67 -19.16 34.75
CA PRO A 595 18.22 -17.84 35.14
C PRO A 595 18.36 -16.79 34.03
N GLN A 596 18.39 -15.52 34.46
CA GLN A 596 18.48 -14.29 33.66
C GLN A 596 19.82 -14.15 32.92
N LEU A 597 19.79 -13.57 31.71
CA LEU A 597 20.98 -13.05 31.00
C LEU A 597 21.06 -11.52 31.15
N GLU A 598 22.27 -10.99 31.24
CA GLU A 598 22.63 -9.63 31.70
C GLU A 598 22.26 -8.44 30.77
N SER A 599 21.31 -8.57 29.84
CA SER A 599 20.93 -7.48 28.92
C SER A 599 19.47 -6.99 29.03
N GLY A 600 18.73 -7.41 30.05
CA GLY A 600 17.33 -6.98 30.24
C GLY A 600 16.33 -7.54 29.21
N ALA A 601 16.78 -8.36 28.26
CA ALA A 601 15.93 -9.20 27.42
C ALA A 601 15.65 -10.54 28.12
N ARG A 602 14.38 -10.94 28.23
CA ARG A 602 14.03 -12.32 28.58
C ARG A 602 13.96 -13.12 27.28
N LEU A 603 14.86 -14.08 27.09
CA LEU A 603 14.53 -15.22 26.22
C LEU A 603 13.33 -15.91 26.86
N LEU A 604 12.38 -16.34 26.03
CA LEU A 604 11.34 -17.29 26.44
C LEU A 604 11.75 -18.67 25.86
N PRO A 605 12.79 -19.35 26.38
CA PRO A 605 13.11 -20.68 25.93
C PRO A 605 12.05 -21.60 26.50
N VAL A 606 11.01 -21.87 25.72
CA VAL A 606 10.11 -22.98 26.01
C VAL A 606 10.87 -24.25 25.63
N HIS A 607 11.69 -24.73 26.55
CA HIS A 607 12.30 -26.05 26.46
C HIS A 607 11.36 -27.07 27.10
N ILE A 608 10.94 -28.04 26.30
CA ILE A 608 10.16 -29.20 26.73
C ILE A 608 11.13 -30.38 26.76
N ASP A 609 11.59 -30.75 27.95
CA ASP A 609 12.42 -31.94 28.13
C ASP A 609 11.52 -33.17 28.37
N LEU A 610 11.48 -34.04 27.37
CA LEU A 610 10.66 -35.25 27.36
C LEU A 610 11.18 -36.37 28.29
N LYS A 611 12.44 -36.30 28.76
CA LYS A 611 12.95 -37.22 29.79
C LYS A 611 12.58 -36.77 31.19
N THR A 612 12.55 -35.47 31.46
CA THR A 612 12.39 -34.92 32.82
C THR A 612 11.03 -34.28 33.08
N ARG A 613 10.18 -34.12 32.07
CA ARG A 613 8.80 -33.60 32.16
C ARG A 613 8.71 -32.17 32.71
N SER A 614 9.45 -31.23 32.14
CA SER A 614 9.36 -29.81 32.50
C SER A 614 9.29 -28.88 31.28
N VAL A 615 8.50 -27.80 31.39
CA VAL A 615 8.31 -26.73 30.37
C VAL A 615 8.38 -25.37 31.08
N TYR A 616 9.15 -24.42 30.53
CA TYR A 616 9.53 -23.17 31.20
C TYR A 616 9.13 -21.92 30.40
N ALA A 617 8.58 -20.89 31.07
CA ALA A 617 8.60 -19.48 30.66
C ALA A 617 7.91 -18.55 31.70
N GLN A 618 8.49 -17.37 31.99
CA GLN A 618 8.04 -16.46 33.06
C GLN A 618 7.34 -15.17 32.53
N GLY A 619 6.12 -14.88 33.01
CA GLY A 619 5.36 -13.64 32.82
C GLY A 619 3.91 -13.80 33.33
N ASN A 620 3.26 -12.75 33.84
CA ASN A 620 1.94 -12.80 34.50
C ASN A 620 0.78 -13.14 33.54
N TRP A 621 0.73 -14.39 33.09
CA TRP A 621 -0.38 -14.94 32.31
C TRP A 621 -1.36 -15.63 33.25
N LYS A 622 -2.64 -15.24 33.21
CA LYS A 622 -3.70 -15.88 34.00
C LYS A 622 -4.53 -16.77 33.08
N LEU A 623 -4.25 -18.07 33.10
CA LEU A 623 -5.06 -19.08 32.41
C LEU A 623 -6.32 -19.35 33.25
N THR A 624 -7.50 -19.26 32.63
CA THR A 624 -8.80 -19.47 33.29
C THR A 624 -9.06 -20.95 33.60
N PRO A 625 -9.88 -21.26 34.64
CA PRO A 625 -10.19 -22.64 35.01
C PRO A 625 -10.85 -23.41 33.86
N GLY A 626 -10.12 -24.35 33.25
CA GLY A 626 -10.63 -25.21 32.17
C GLY A 626 -9.76 -25.32 30.92
N MET A 627 -8.71 -24.51 30.76
CA MET A 627 -7.77 -24.60 29.64
C MET A 627 -6.87 -25.84 29.75
N LYS A 628 -6.67 -26.53 28.61
CA LYS A 628 -5.71 -27.60 28.44
C LYS A 628 -5.09 -27.48 27.05
N VAL A 629 -3.77 -27.47 27.00
CA VAL A 629 -2.94 -27.67 25.80
C VAL A 629 -2.34 -29.06 25.95
N ALA A 630 -2.44 -29.90 24.92
CA ALA A 630 -1.86 -31.23 24.95
C ALA A 630 -0.93 -31.44 23.75
N LEU A 631 0.34 -31.65 24.07
CA LEU A 631 1.31 -32.42 23.32
C LEU A 631 1.26 -33.84 23.89
N ILE A 632 1.25 -34.84 23.02
CA ILE A 632 0.92 -36.22 23.37
C ILE A 632 2.16 -37.05 23.68
N TYR A 633 2.00 -37.94 24.66
CA TYR A 633 2.57 -39.27 24.59
C TYR A 633 1.56 -40.25 23.99
#